data_AF-A0A417XSI9-F1
#
_entry.id   AF-A0A417XSI9-F1
#
_cell.length_a   1.000
_cell.length_b   1.000
_cell.length_c   1.000
_cell.angle_alpha   90.00
_cell.angle_beta   90.00
_cell.angle_gamma   90.00
#
_symmetry.space_group_name_H-M   'P 1'
#
loop_
_entity.id
_entity.type
_entity.pdbx_description
1 polymer ?
#
loop_
_entity_poly.entity_id
_entity_poly.type
_entity_poly.pdbx_seq_one_letter_code
_entity_poly.pdbx_strand_id
1 'polypeptide(L)'
;MNVRGEAIRLTVFGLVGLLTAGLLYLTLGEIRLGPANSFTVEMDDVSGLEPGDVVRVAGVRVGQVDGLEVIDDNKVRVAFHVEDGQELTDQTQVLVRYENLLGDRYLELQQPPGTGSPLAPGATIPASRATPALDLDVLLNGFRPLFRGLQPDQVNELATNLIATLQGRGGTVESLLQETGELTNGLADDSKAISSLIDNLNVLLGSLDSRDAQLRQTIGEFRRLVTGLAEDRDPITRSVVAINQMASELTGLFTSARGPFRSTVIAVDQLARLLNTNTKTLNKVLDSLPDAYQVLDRVASHGNFFNFYLCAVQVMVTGPGGRPIKTPVVRSQVERCN
;
A
#
# COMPACT_ATOMS: atom_id res chain seq x y z
N MET A 1 67.07 -26.77 13.80
CA MET A 1 65.99 -25.86 13.37
C MET A 1 66.48 -25.05 12.18
N ASN A 2 65.89 -25.25 10.99
CA ASN A 2 66.29 -24.53 9.78
C ASN A 2 65.52 -23.21 9.70
N VAL A 3 66.02 -22.21 10.44
CA VAL A 3 65.41 -20.86 10.57
C VAL A 3 65.09 -20.22 9.21
N ARG A 4 65.89 -20.49 8.18
CA ARG A 4 65.65 -20.01 6.81
C ARG A 4 64.38 -20.59 6.17
N GLY A 5 64.07 -21.86 6.41
CA GLY A 5 62.88 -22.51 5.85
C GLY A 5 61.59 -22.03 6.50
N GLU A 6 61.64 -21.75 7.81
CA GLU A 6 60.52 -21.18 8.56
C GLU A 6 60.26 -19.72 8.16
N ALA A 7 61.33 -18.93 7.96
CA ALA A 7 61.20 -17.55 7.47
C ALA A 7 60.55 -17.47 6.09
N ILE A 8 60.93 -18.33 5.14
CA ILE A 8 60.33 -18.36 3.80
C ILE A 8 58.83 -18.70 3.87
N ARG A 9 58.45 -19.69 4.69
CA ARG A 9 57.04 -20.08 4.87
C ARG A 9 56.20 -18.95 5.47
N LEU A 10 56.74 -18.23 6.46
CA LEU A 10 56.07 -17.08 7.06
C LEU A 10 55.86 -15.95 6.04
N THR A 11 56.87 -15.63 5.23
CA THR A 11 56.77 -14.60 4.19
C THR A 11 55.75 -14.99 3.12
N VAL A 12 55.75 -16.24 2.66
CA VAL A 12 54.76 -16.74 1.69
C VAL A 12 53.35 -16.69 2.27
N PHE A 13 53.17 -17.11 3.52
CA PHE A 13 51.87 -17.04 4.20
C PHE A 13 51.37 -15.59 4.32
N GLY A 14 52.25 -14.66 4.71
CA GLY A 14 51.92 -13.23 4.79
C GLY A 14 51.54 -12.63 3.42
N LEU A 15 52.27 -12.98 2.36
CA LEU A 15 51.97 -12.54 1.00
C LEU A 15 50.61 -13.09 0.52
N VAL A 16 50.35 -14.38 0.71
CA VAL A 16 49.07 -14.99 0.35
C VAL A 16 47.93 -14.36 1.16
N GLY A 17 48.13 -14.15 2.47
CA GLY A 17 47.16 -13.47 3.33
C GLY A 17 46.83 -12.05 2.86
N LEU A 18 47.85 -11.25 2.51
CA LEU A 18 47.66 -9.92 1.93
C LEU A 18 46.95 -9.96 0.57
N LEU A 19 47.30 -10.93 -0.28
CA LEU A 19 46.66 -11.11 -1.59
C LEU A 19 45.17 -11.49 -1.44
N THR A 20 44.86 -12.41 -0.54
CA THR A 20 43.47 -12.82 -0.26
C THR A 20 42.68 -11.70 0.40
N ALA A 21 43.27 -10.97 1.36
CA ALA A 21 42.62 -9.81 1.97
C ALA A 21 42.38 -8.70 0.94
N GLY A 22 43.36 -8.42 0.07
CA GLY A 22 43.21 -7.48 -1.03
C GLY A 22 42.13 -7.90 -2.03
N LEU A 23 42.09 -9.19 -2.41
CA LEU A 23 41.05 -9.72 -3.28
C LEU A 23 39.66 -9.61 -2.64
N LEU A 24 39.52 -9.98 -1.37
CA LEU A 24 38.28 -9.85 -0.63
C LEU A 24 37.82 -8.40 -0.58
N TYR A 25 38.73 -7.47 -0.25
CA TYR A 25 38.45 -6.04 -0.24
C TYR A 25 37.96 -5.53 -1.60
N LEU A 26 38.58 -5.95 -2.71
CA LEU A 26 38.15 -5.57 -4.05
C LEU A 26 36.79 -6.18 -4.44
N THR A 27 36.52 -7.43 -4.03
CA THR A 27 35.26 -8.12 -4.36
C THR A 27 34.07 -7.69 -3.50
N LEU A 28 34.31 -7.38 -2.22
CA LEU A 28 33.27 -7.03 -1.24
C LEU A 28 33.12 -5.52 -1.06
N GLY A 29 34.18 -4.74 -1.32
CA GLY A 29 34.19 -3.30 -1.06
C GLY A 29 33.30 -2.47 -1.99
N GLU A 30 32.57 -3.10 -2.91
CA GLU A 30 31.74 -2.43 -3.93
C GLU A 30 32.44 -1.27 -4.67
N ILE A 31 33.78 -1.25 -4.67
CA ILE A 31 34.58 -0.17 -5.24
C ILE A 31 34.55 -0.34 -6.76
N ARG A 32 33.62 0.36 -7.40
CA ARG A 32 33.56 0.45 -8.86
C ARG A 32 34.57 1.48 -9.34
N LEU A 33 35.73 1.00 -9.78
CA LEU A 33 36.74 1.78 -10.48
C LEU A 33 36.30 1.99 -11.94
N GLY A 34 35.27 2.80 -12.15
CA GLY A 34 34.78 3.22 -13.46
C GLY A 34 34.95 4.73 -13.67
N PRO A 35 34.87 5.23 -14.92
CA PRO A 35 34.68 6.66 -15.15
C PRO A 35 33.39 7.11 -14.44
N ALA A 36 33.47 8.19 -13.68
CA ALA A 36 32.36 8.77 -12.94
C ALA A 36 32.45 10.30 -12.99
N ASN A 37 31.29 10.93 -13.01
CA ASN A 37 31.15 12.39 -12.99
C ASN A 37 30.79 12.83 -11.57
N SER A 38 31.65 13.66 -10.97
CA SER A 38 31.40 14.23 -9.64
C SER A 38 30.43 15.41 -9.72
N PHE A 39 29.57 15.53 -8.74
CA PHE A 39 28.62 16.63 -8.58
C PHE A 39 28.55 17.04 -7.12
N THR A 40 27.94 18.18 -6.88
CA THR A 40 27.75 18.69 -5.53
C THR A 40 26.32 19.18 -5.38
N VAL A 41 25.72 18.98 -4.22
CA VAL A 41 24.42 19.57 -3.87
C VAL A 41 24.53 20.29 -2.54
N GLU A 42 23.91 21.47 -2.45
CA GLU A 42 23.77 22.19 -1.19
C GLU A 42 22.39 21.91 -0.60
N MET A 43 22.33 21.60 0.69
CA MET A 43 21.10 21.21 1.40
C MET A 43 21.03 21.90 2.75
N ASP A 44 19.82 22.18 3.23
CA ASP A 44 19.63 22.74 4.58
C ASP A 44 19.73 21.66 5.67
N ASP A 45 19.39 20.40 5.34
CA ASP A 45 19.46 19.26 6.24
C ASP A 45 19.80 17.98 5.47
N VAL A 46 20.74 17.22 6.02
CA VAL A 46 21.25 15.95 5.50
C VAL A 46 21.24 14.86 6.58
N SER A 47 20.40 15.01 7.60
CA SER A 47 20.35 14.12 8.77
C SER A 47 20.21 12.65 8.37
N GLY A 48 21.18 11.86 8.81
CA GLY A 48 21.27 10.42 8.55
C GLY A 48 21.95 10.03 7.23
N LEU A 49 22.35 11.00 6.39
CA LEU A 49 23.14 10.72 5.20
C LEU A 49 24.63 10.60 5.57
N GLU A 50 25.28 9.53 5.10
CA GLU A 50 26.68 9.21 5.40
C GLU A 50 27.53 9.09 4.12
N PRO A 51 28.85 9.34 4.20
CA PRO A 51 29.76 9.02 3.12
C PRO A 51 29.70 7.51 2.82
N GLY A 52 29.52 7.16 1.56
CA GLY A 52 29.30 5.78 1.14
C GLY A 52 27.84 5.44 0.85
N ASP A 53 26.89 6.31 1.19
CA ASP A 53 25.48 6.08 0.87
C ASP A 53 25.23 6.05 -0.64
N VAL A 54 24.23 5.27 -1.04
CA VAL A 54 23.96 5.02 -2.45
C VAL A 54 23.28 6.23 -3.11
N VAL A 55 23.67 6.54 -4.34
CA VAL A 55 22.96 7.50 -5.20
C VAL A 55 22.09 6.73 -6.19
N ARG A 56 20.81 7.10 -6.30
CA ARG A 56 19.82 6.40 -7.14
C ARG A 56 19.10 7.33 -8.10
N VAL A 57 18.81 6.84 -9.30
CA VAL A 57 17.86 7.44 -10.25
C VAL A 57 16.72 6.44 -10.46
N ALA A 58 15.48 6.85 -10.21
CA ALA A 58 14.30 5.99 -10.34
C ALA A 58 14.44 4.61 -9.64
N GLY A 59 15.12 4.57 -8.49
CA GLY A 59 15.36 3.36 -7.69
C GLY A 59 16.58 2.52 -8.13
N VAL A 60 17.24 2.85 -9.24
CA VAL A 60 18.45 2.17 -9.70
C VAL A 60 19.68 2.89 -9.14
N ARG A 61 20.62 2.13 -8.56
CA ARG A 61 21.92 2.68 -8.12
C ARG A 61 22.72 3.16 -9.32
N VAL A 62 23.13 4.42 -9.27
CA VAL A 62 23.94 5.08 -10.31
C VAL A 62 25.20 5.72 -9.74
N GLY A 63 25.46 5.63 -8.44
CA GLY A 63 26.60 6.30 -7.84
C GLY A 63 26.66 6.17 -6.33
N GLN A 64 27.46 7.03 -5.70
CA GLN A 64 27.70 7.03 -4.26
C GLN A 64 28.01 8.44 -3.73
N VAL A 65 27.67 8.67 -2.47
CA VAL A 65 28.04 9.88 -1.73
C VAL A 65 29.52 9.80 -1.34
N ASP A 66 30.30 10.79 -1.74
CA ASP A 66 31.74 10.87 -1.49
C ASP A 66 32.04 11.49 -0.12
N GLY A 67 31.24 12.49 0.28
CA GLY A 67 31.44 13.18 1.54
C GLY A 67 30.44 14.31 1.78
N LEU A 68 30.42 14.79 3.02
CA LEU A 68 29.58 15.89 3.47
C LEU A 68 30.46 16.94 4.16
N GLU A 69 30.25 18.21 3.81
CA GLU A 69 30.96 19.35 4.38
C GLU A 69 29.96 20.41 4.83
N VAL A 70 30.03 20.83 6.09
CA VAL A 70 29.21 21.95 6.58
C VAL A 70 29.80 23.25 6.04
N ILE A 71 28.96 24.05 5.39
CA ILE A 71 29.31 25.35 4.82
C ILE A 71 28.61 26.47 5.58
N ASP A 72 28.87 27.72 5.18
CA ASP A 72 28.21 28.89 5.76
C ASP A 72 26.68 28.84 5.60
N ASP A 73 25.96 29.68 6.36
CA ASP A 73 24.48 29.77 6.36
C ASP A 73 23.72 28.51 6.81
N ASN A 74 24.31 27.69 7.69
CA ASN A 74 23.73 26.44 8.19
C ASN A 74 23.38 25.44 7.07
N LYS A 75 24.12 25.48 5.96
CA LYS A 75 23.95 24.53 4.86
C LYS A 75 25.02 23.45 4.92
N VAL A 76 24.70 22.31 4.31
CA VAL A 76 25.64 21.21 4.09
C VAL A 76 25.81 20.99 2.61
N ARG A 77 27.06 20.92 2.20
CA ARG A 77 27.49 20.57 0.85
C ARG A 77 27.74 19.06 0.80
N VAL A 78 26.98 18.36 -0.02
CA VAL A 78 27.14 16.92 -0.25
C VAL A 78 27.84 16.72 -1.58
N ALA A 79 29.02 16.11 -1.55
CA ALA A 79 29.73 15.65 -2.72
C ALA A 79 29.31 14.22 -3.06
N PHE A 80 28.98 13.95 -4.32
CA PHE A 80 28.62 12.63 -4.79
C PHE A 80 29.05 12.45 -6.24
N HIS A 81 29.24 11.22 -6.66
CA HIS A 81 29.55 10.90 -8.05
C HIS A 81 28.46 10.02 -8.66
N VAL A 82 28.35 10.10 -9.98
CA VAL A 82 27.45 9.28 -10.79
C VAL A 82 28.26 8.56 -11.86
N GLU A 83 28.00 7.27 -12.04
CA GLU A 83 28.60 6.43 -13.08
C GLU A 83 28.35 7.01 -14.48
N ASP A 84 29.31 6.80 -15.38
CA ASP A 84 29.24 7.31 -16.76
C ASP A 84 28.02 6.72 -17.51
N GLY A 85 27.34 7.55 -18.30
CA GLY A 85 26.12 7.18 -19.03
C GLY A 85 24.80 7.70 -18.43
N GLN A 86 24.83 8.34 -17.26
CA GLN A 86 23.69 9.09 -16.73
C GLN A 86 23.92 10.60 -16.85
N GLU A 87 23.14 11.26 -17.71
CA GLU A 87 23.18 12.71 -17.84
C GLU A 87 22.25 13.38 -16.82
N LEU A 88 22.82 14.27 -15.99
CA LEU A 88 22.06 15.16 -15.14
C LEU A 88 21.81 16.47 -15.88
N THR A 89 20.71 17.15 -15.54
CA THR A 89 20.35 18.44 -16.14
C THR A 89 20.25 19.52 -15.07
N ASP A 90 20.19 20.77 -15.50
CA ASP A 90 19.90 21.93 -14.65
C ASP A 90 18.54 21.88 -13.93
N GLN A 91 17.65 20.95 -14.33
CA GLN A 91 16.37 20.67 -13.68
C GLN A 91 16.40 19.49 -12.71
N THR A 92 17.54 18.78 -12.58
CA THR A 92 17.65 17.64 -11.66
C THR A 92 17.38 18.10 -10.22
N GLN A 93 16.45 17.41 -9.57
CA GLN A 93 16.15 17.54 -8.16
C GLN A 93 16.87 16.44 -7.38
N VAL A 94 17.32 16.78 -6.18
CA VAL A 94 18.03 15.85 -5.30
C VAL A 94 17.23 15.70 -4.02
N LEU A 95 16.96 14.47 -3.61
CA LEU A 95 16.17 14.19 -2.42
C LEU A 95 16.93 13.20 -1.53
N VAL A 96 16.96 13.43 -0.23
CA VAL A 96 17.43 12.40 0.72
C VAL A 96 16.23 11.56 1.15
N ARG A 97 16.31 10.24 0.99
CA ARG A 97 15.23 9.30 1.34
C ARG A 97 15.72 8.17 2.22
N TYR A 98 14.78 7.52 2.90
CA TYR A 98 15.05 6.29 3.66
C TYR A 98 15.30 5.14 2.70
N GLU A 99 16.44 4.48 2.84
CA GLU A 99 16.73 3.22 2.15
C GLU A 99 15.96 2.06 2.78
N ASN A 100 15.86 2.05 4.11
CA ASN A 100 15.19 1.00 4.86
C ASN A 100 14.56 1.54 6.16
N LEU A 101 13.93 0.64 6.92
CA LEU A 101 13.25 0.98 8.17
C LEU A 101 14.19 1.13 9.37
N LEU A 102 15.49 0.89 9.20
CA LEU A 102 16.50 1.01 10.27
C LEU A 102 17.09 2.42 10.37
N GLY A 103 16.83 3.28 9.37
CA GLY A 103 17.25 4.67 9.38
C GLY A 103 18.27 5.02 8.29
N ASP A 104 18.80 4.02 7.58
CA ASP A 104 19.77 4.22 6.50
C ASP A 104 19.19 5.10 5.39
N ARG A 105 20.04 5.91 4.76
CA ARG A 105 19.65 6.90 3.76
C ARG A 105 20.26 6.61 2.41
N TYR A 106 19.62 7.16 1.39
CA TYR A 106 20.18 7.22 0.04
C TYR A 106 19.82 8.55 -0.60
N LEU A 107 20.64 8.96 -1.56
CA LEU A 107 20.43 10.18 -2.35
C LEU A 107 19.64 9.81 -3.62
N GLU A 108 18.44 10.36 -3.79
CA GLU A 108 17.62 10.18 -4.99
C GLU A 108 17.78 11.37 -5.94
N LEU A 109 18.15 11.09 -7.18
CA LEU A 109 18.17 12.04 -8.27
C LEU A 109 16.89 11.89 -9.09
N GLN A 110 16.08 12.93 -9.11
CA GLN A 110 14.86 13.00 -9.91
C GLN A 110 15.06 13.98 -11.06
N GLN A 111 14.79 13.51 -12.27
CA GLN A 111 14.86 14.33 -13.46
C GLN A 111 13.43 14.57 -13.97
N PRO A 112 12.92 15.81 -13.84
CA PRO A 112 11.60 16.15 -14.36
C PRO A 112 11.56 15.93 -15.88
N PRO A 113 10.40 15.51 -16.45
CA PRO A 113 10.24 15.45 -17.89
C PRO A 113 10.38 16.85 -18.51
N GLY A 114 11.28 17.00 -19.48
CA GLY A 114 11.53 18.27 -20.18
C GLY A 114 12.92 18.38 -20.79
N THR A 115 13.17 19.49 -21.49
CA THR A 115 14.49 19.83 -22.05
C THR A 115 15.25 20.72 -21.07
N GLY A 116 15.98 20.11 -20.14
CA GLY A 116 16.97 20.81 -19.31
C GLY A 116 18.33 20.84 -20.01
N SER A 117 19.18 21.82 -19.68
CA SER A 117 20.56 21.82 -20.18
C SER A 117 21.40 20.80 -19.39
N PRO A 118 22.29 20.03 -20.04
CA PRO A 118 23.19 19.11 -19.35
C PRO A 118 24.03 19.84 -18.30
N LEU A 119 24.14 19.24 -17.11
CA LEU A 119 24.98 19.75 -16.04
C LEU A 119 26.43 19.31 -16.30
N ALA A 120 27.37 20.25 -16.27
CA ALA A 120 28.78 19.92 -16.40
C ALA A 120 29.27 19.15 -15.16
N PRO A 121 30.23 18.21 -15.32
CA PRO A 121 30.90 17.60 -14.17
C PRO A 121 31.50 18.66 -13.24
N GLY A 122 31.35 18.47 -11.94
CA GLY A 122 31.75 19.40 -10.87
C GLY A 122 30.73 20.51 -10.58
N ALA A 123 29.62 20.56 -11.31
CA ALA A 123 28.59 21.57 -11.05
C ALA A 123 27.88 21.36 -9.70
N THR A 124 27.45 22.49 -9.13
CA THR A 124 26.70 22.52 -7.87
C THR A 124 25.21 22.69 -8.13
N ILE A 125 24.42 21.79 -7.53
CA ILE A 125 22.96 21.86 -7.49
C ILE A 125 22.58 22.70 -6.26
N PRO A 126 21.83 23.80 -6.43
CA PRO A 126 21.47 24.69 -5.33
C PRO A 126 20.40 24.07 -4.43
N ALA A 127 20.34 24.52 -3.18
CA ALA A 127 19.37 24.06 -2.19
C ALA A 127 17.90 24.21 -2.61
N SER A 128 17.56 25.14 -3.52
CA SER A 128 16.20 25.26 -4.04
C SER A 128 15.73 24.04 -4.85
N ARG A 129 16.66 23.18 -5.29
CA ARG A 129 16.38 21.90 -5.97
C ARG A 129 16.71 20.69 -5.11
N ALA A 130 17.03 20.90 -3.84
CA ALA A 130 17.36 19.85 -2.92
C ALA A 130 16.26 19.74 -1.85
N THR A 131 15.69 18.56 -1.69
CA THR A 131 14.69 18.29 -0.65
C THR A 131 15.36 17.49 0.47
N PRO A 132 15.43 18.03 1.70
CA PRO A 132 16.01 17.33 2.84
C PRO A 132 15.20 16.07 3.18
N ALA A 133 15.80 15.22 4.01
CA ALA A 133 15.16 14.01 4.48
C ALA A 133 13.86 14.32 5.23
N LEU A 134 12.88 13.41 5.11
CA LEU A 134 11.69 13.48 5.97
C LEU A 134 12.10 13.27 7.43
N ASP A 135 11.90 14.31 8.24
CA ASP A 135 12.05 14.25 9.69
C ASP A 135 10.84 13.51 10.29
N LEU A 136 11.12 12.30 10.79
CA LEU A 136 10.12 11.44 11.41
C LEU A 136 9.62 12.00 12.75
N ASP A 137 10.44 12.76 13.47
CA ASP A 137 10.03 13.40 14.70
C ASP A 137 9.05 14.53 14.41
N VAL A 138 9.29 15.34 13.37
CA VAL A 138 8.33 16.37 12.92
C VAL A 138 7.02 15.71 12.48
N LEU A 139 7.09 14.60 11.73
CA LEU A 139 5.90 13.86 11.31
C LEU A 139 5.11 13.33 12.52
N LEU A 140 5.76 12.60 13.43
CA LEU A 140 5.13 12.03 14.63
C LEU A 140 4.56 13.12 15.55
N ASN A 141 5.28 14.23 15.71
CA ASN A 141 4.81 15.39 16.45
C ASN A 141 3.62 16.06 15.76
N GLY A 142 3.57 16.08 14.43
CA GLY A 142 2.44 16.55 13.64
C GLY A 142 1.16 15.71 13.81
N PHE A 143 1.29 14.43 14.15
CA PHE A 143 0.15 13.57 14.49
C PHE A 143 -0.33 13.71 15.96
N ARG A 144 0.49 14.28 16.87
CA ARG A 144 0.09 14.47 18.28
C ARG A 144 -1.21 15.26 18.46
N PRO A 145 -1.50 16.35 17.73
CA PRO A 145 -2.79 17.03 17.81
C PRO A 145 -3.98 16.14 17.44
N LEU A 146 -3.83 15.25 16.45
CA LEU A 146 -4.87 14.27 16.10
C LEU A 146 -5.09 13.27 17.23
N PHE A 147 -4.00 12.78 17.85
CA PHE A 147 -4.09 11.90 19.02
C PHE A 147 -4.63 12.59 20.27
N ARG A 148 -4.45 13.92 20.40
CA ARG A 148 -5.08 14.71 21.48
C ARG A 148 -6.57 14.95 21.23
N GLY A 149 -7.00 15.03 19.98
CA GLY A 149 -8.41 15.12 19.60
C GLY A 149 -9.18 13.81 19.84
N LEU A 150 -8.47 12.68 19.85
CA LEU A 150 -9.01 11.39 20.25
C LEU A 150 -9.04 11.31 21.78
N GLN A 151 -10.20 11.57 22.38
CA GLN A 151 -10.39 11.36 23.82
C GLN A 151 -10.21 9.87 24.14
N PRO A 152 -9.46 9.50 25.19
CA PRO A 152 -9.24 8.10 25.56
C PRO A 152 -10.53 7.30 25.68
N ASP A 153 -11.60 7.96 26.15
CA ASP A 153 -12.93 7.39 26.28
C ASP A 153 -13.54 7.01 24.92
N GLN A 154 -13.36 7.83 23.88
CA GLN A 154 -13.84 7.55 22.51
C GLN A 154 -13.06 6.40 21.85
N VAL A 155 -11.76 6.29 22.13
CA VAL A 155 -10.94 5.16 21.62
C VAL A 155 -11.34 3.87 22.32
N ASN A 156 -11.59 3.92 23.63
CA ASN A 156 -12.03 2.77 24.41
C ASN A 156 -13.45 2.33 24.02
N GLU A 157 -14.33 3.27 23.71
CA GLU A 157 -15.67 3.02 23.20
C GLU A 157 -15.63 2.42 21.79
N LEU A 158 -14.79 2.95 20.88
CA LEU A 158 -14.59 2.39 19.55
C LEU A 158 -13.99 0.97 19.63
N ALA A 159 -12.99 0.74 20.48
CA ALA A 159 -12.39 -0.57 20.69
C ALA A 159 -13.41 -1.55 21.30
N THR A 160 -14.22 -1.11 22.25
CA THR A 160 -15.29 -1.91 22.86
C THR A 160 -16.38 -2.25 21.84
N ASN A 161 -16.77 -1.29 21.00
CA ASN A 161 -17.75 -1.49 19.94
C ASN A 161 -17.20 -2.39 18.81
N LEU A 162 -15.92 -2.29 18.48
CA LEU A 162 -15.25 -3.17 17.54
C LEU A 162 -15.16 -4.60 18.11
N ILE A 163 -14.78 -4.75 19.37
CA ILE A 163 -14.76 -6.03 20.07
C ILE A 163 -16.17 -6.62 20.14
N ALA A 164 -17.19 -5.83 20.50
CA ALA A 164 -18.57 -6.25 20.52
C ALA A 164 -19.04 -6.68 19.12
N THR A 165 -18.67 -5.96 18.07
CA THR A 165 -19.02 -6.30 16.68
C THR A 165 -18.34 -7.59 16.23
N LEU A 166 -17.04 -7.75 16.51
CA LEU A 166 -16.28 -8.97 16.21
C LEU A 166 -16.75 -10.17 17.04
N GLN A 167 -17.27 -9.94 18.25
CA GLN A 167 -17.92 -10.94 19.10
C GLN A 167 -19.41 -11.17 18.74
N GLY A 168 -19.92 -10.54 17.68
CA GLY A 168 -21.30 -10.73 17.20
C GLY A 168 -22.38 -10.06 18.06
N ARG A 169 -21.99 -9.11 18.91
CA ARG A 169 -22.82 -8.28 19.81
C ARG A 169 -23.01 -6.83 19.33
N GLY A 170 -22.49 -6.46 18.16
CA GLY A 170 -22.66 -5.11 17.59
C GLY A 170 -24.15 -4.79 17.36
N GLY A 171 -24.59 -3.63 17.87
CA GLY A 171 -25.98 -3.17 17.89
C GLY A 171 -26.69 -3.30 16.54
N THR A 172 -28.01 -3.51 16.61
CA THR A 172 -28.86 -3.65 15.43
C THR A 172 -28.68 -2.44 14.51
N VAL A 173 -28.54 -2.72 13.21
CA VAL A 173 -28.52 -1.75 12.10
C VAL A 173 -29.63 -0.69 12.22
N GLU A 174 -30.70 -1.04 12.94
CA GLU A 174 -31.82 -0.20 13.35
C GLU A 174 -31.40 1.07 14.12
N SER A 175 -30.45 0.98 15.06
CA SER A 175 -29.97 2.14 15.86
C SER A 175 -29.19 3.16 15.03
N LEU A 176 -28.29 2.68 14.17
CA LEU A 176 -27.52 3.51 13.22
C LEU A 176 -28.42 4.13 12.13
N LEU A 177 -29.46 3.44 11.69
CA LEU A 177 -30.45 3.98 10.76
C LEU A 177 -31.35 5.04 11.40
N GLN A 178 -31.64 4.92 12.69
CA GLN A 178 -32.46 5.90 13.43
C GLN A 178 -31.69 7.22 13.64
N GLU A 179 -30.40 7.14 14.04
CA GLU A 179 -29.53 8.32 14.15
C GLU A 179 -29.26 8.98 12.79
N THR A 180 -29.14 8.20 11.71
CA THR A 180 -28.99 8.75 10.35
C THR A 180 -30.28 9.40 9.84
N GLY A 181 -31.45 8.88 10.23
CA GLY A 181 -32.76 9.45 9.90
C GLY A 181 -33.05 10.78 10.60
N GLU A 182 -32.60 10.96 11.85
CA GLU A 182 -32.71 12.22 12.58
C GLU A 182 -31.75 13.29 12.01
N LEU A 183 -30.54 12.90 11.60
CA LEU A 183 -29.58 13.80 10.94
C LEU A 183 -30.04 14.24 9.55
N THR A 184 -30.71 13.35 8.79
CA THR A 184 -31.22 13.65 7.44
C THR A 184 -32.45 14.56 7.47
N ASN A 185 -33.32 14.41 8.48
CA ASN A 185 -34.46 15.32 8.67
C ASN A 185 -34.01 16.71 9.15
N GLY A 186 -32.97 16.79 10.00
CA GLY A 186 -32.36 18.07 10.40
C GLY A 186 -31.80 18.86 9.21
N LEU A 187 -31.17 18.17 8.25
CA LEU A 187 -30.62 18.81 7.06
C LEU A 187 -31.69 19.26 6.04
N ALA A 188 -32.87 18.61 6.04
CA ALA A 188 -34.01 19.03 5.23
C ALA A 188 -34.69 20.31 5.79
N ASP A 189 -34.69 20.49 7.11
CA ASP A 189 -35.21 21.70 7.76
C ASP A 189 -34.29 22.92 7.57
N ASP A 190 -32.97 22.72 7.47
CA ASP A 190 -32.02 23.79 7.12
C ASP A 190 -32.26 24.38 5.73
N SER A 191 -32.77 23.58 4.78
CA SER A 191 -33.12 24.06 3.44
C SER A 191 -34.28 25.08 3.44
N LYS A 192 -35.18 25.01 4.44
CA LYS A 192 -36.25 26.00 4.67
C LYS A 192 -35.70 27.22 5.40
N ALA A 193 -34.82 27.02 6.38
CA ALA A 193 -34.17 28.11 7.10
C ALA A 193 -33.36 29.01 6.15
N ILE A 194 -32.61 28.41 5.20
CA ILE A 194 -31.85 29.14 4.18
C ILE A 194 -32.79 29.90 3.23
N SER A 195 -33.89 29.28 2.79
CA SER A 195 -34.90 29.95 1.95
C SER A 195 -35.51 31.16 2.66
N SER A 196 -35.90 31.01 3.93
CA SER A 196 -36.45 32.09 4.75
C SER A 196 -35.43 33.20 5.03
N LEU A 197 -34.15 32.87 5.20
CA LEU A 197 -33.08 33.87 5.33
C LEU A 197 -32.92 34.70 4.05
N ILE A 198 -32.92 34.05 2.88
CA ILE A 198 -32.82 34.71 1.57
C ILE A 198 -34.04 35.60 1.32
N ASP A 199 -35.25 35.12 1.62
CA ASP A 199 -36.49 35.89 1.48
C ASP A 199 -36.50 37.13 2.37
N ASN A 200 -36.11 36.99 3.64
CA ASN A 200 -36.01 38.11 4.57
C ASN A 200 -34.93 39.12 4.15
N LEU A 201 -33.80 38.65 3.59
CA LEU A 201 -32.76 39.52 3.06
C LEU A 201 -33.27 40.33 1.86
N ASN A 202 -34.02 39.70 0.94
CA ASN A 202 -34.61 40.38 -0.21
C ASN A 202 -35.64 41.45 0.21
N VAL A 203 -36.43 41.19 1.25
CA VAL A 203 -37.37 42.18 1.82
C VAL A 203 -36.64 43.35 2.46
N LEU A 204 -35.58 43.10 3.25
CA LEU A 204 -34.76 44.13 3.86
C LEU A 204 -34.05 45.01 2.82
N LEU A 205 -33.48 44.39 1.78
CA LEU A 205 -32.83 45.10 0.68
C LEU A 205 -33.82 45.92 -0.14
N GLY A 206 -35.04 45.42 -0.37
CA GLY A 206 -36.12 46.19 -0.99
C GLY A 206 -36.57 47.41 -0.19
N SER A 207 -36.45 47.36 1.15
CA SER A 207 -36.74 48.51 2.02
C SER A 207 -35.64 49.58 1.96
N LEU A 208 -34.38 49.15 1.84
CA LEU A 208 -33.20 50.03 1.76
C LEU A 208 -33.02 50.70 0.38
N ASP A 209 -33.54 50.10 -0.69
CA ASP A 209 -33.54 50.65 -2.07
C ASP A 209 -34.28 52.00 -2.21
N SER A 210 -35.09 52.36 -1.20
CA SER A 210 -35.87 53.61 -1.18
C SER A 210 -35.07 54.87 -0.80
N ARG A 211 -33.79 54.75 -0.41
CA ARG A 211 -32.96 55.88 -0.01
C ARG A 211 -31.58 55.85 -0.67
N ASP A 212 -31.32 56.94 -1.39
CA ASP A 212 -30.03 57.36 -1.95
C ASP A 212 -29.58 56.71 -3.27
N ALA A 213 -29.06 57.52 -4.19
CA ALA A 213 -28.85 57.13 -5.60
C ALA A 213 -27.63 56.22 -5.82
N GLN A 214 -26.56 56.41 -5.05
CA GLN A 214 -25.37 55.56 -5.11
C GLN A 214 -25.61 54.18 -4.47
N LEU A 215 -26.42 54.13 -3.40
CA LEU A 215 -26.72 52.89 -2.69
C LEU A 215 -27.56 51.93 -3.56
N ARG A 216 -28.44 52.46 -4.41
CA ARG A 216 -29.26 51.67 -5.35
C ARG A 216 -28.44 50.82 -6.33
N GLN A 217 -27.31 51.32 -6.82
CA GLN A 217 -26.50 50.57 -7.78
C GLN A 217 -25.78 49.37 -7.11
N THR A 218 -25.23 49.57 -5.91
CA THR A 218 -24.60 48.50 -5.14
C THR A 218 -25.61 47.47 -4.64
N ILE A 219 -26.79 47.92 -4.18
CA ILE A 219 -27.89 47.04 -3.78
C ILE A 219 -28.41 46.24 -4.98
N GLY A 220 -28.47 46.86 -6.17
CA GLY A 220 -28.88 46.18 -7.40
C GLY A 220 -27.95 45.02 -7.79
N GLU A 221 -26.63 45.21 -7.73
CA GLU A 221 -25.67 44.14 -8.02
C GLU A 221 -25.67 43.05 -6.94
N PHE A 222 -25.80 43.42 -5.66
CA PHE A 222 -25.92 42.45 -4.58
C PHE A 222 -27.20 41.62 -4.68
N ARG A 223 -28.32 42.26 -5.04
CA ARG A 223 -29.58 41.56 -5.29
C ARG A 223 -29.45 40.58 -6.45
N ARG A 224 -28.76 40.94 -7.54
CA ARG A 224 -28.49 39.99 -8.65
C ARG A 224 -27.69 38.78 -8.19
N LEU A 225 -26.68 38.97 -7.34
CA LEU A 225 -25.91 37.87 -6.77
C LEU A 225 -26.78 36.95 -5.90
N VAL A 226 -27.62 37.52 -5.03
CA VAL A 226 -28.52 36.77 -4.14
C VAL A 226 -29.61 36.05 -4.93
N THR A 227 -30.18 36.67 -5.96
CA THR A 227 -31.16 36.03 -6.85
C THR A 227 -30.53 34.93 -7.69
N GLY A 228 -29.32 35.13 -8.24
CA GLY A 228 -28.60 34.07 -8.95
C GLY A 228 -28.29 32.87 -8.06
N LEU A 229 -27.88 33.11 -6.80
CA LEU A 229 -27.67 32.04 -5.83
C LEU A 229 -28.98 31.32 -5.43
N ALA A 230 -30.11 32.04 -5.42
CA ALA A 230 -31.42 31.45 -5.19
C ALA A 230 -31.93 30.63 -6.39
N GLU A 231 -31.62 31.03 -7.62
CA GLU A 231 -31.92 30.27 -8.84
C GLU A 231 -31.09 28.97 -8.93
N ASP A 232 -29.85 28.98 -8.44
CA ASP A 232 -28.97 27.80 -8.38
C ASP A 232 -29.28 26.83 -7.21
N ARG A 233 -30.30 27.12 -6.39
CA ARG A 233 -30.75 26.25 -5.28
C ARG A 233 -31.20 24.87 -5.77
N ASP A 234 -31.87 24.80 -6.92
CA ASP A 234 -32.41 23.56 -7.48
C ASP A 234 -31.32 22.57 -7.92
N PRO A 235 -30.26 22.98 -8.65
CA PRO A 235 -29.14 22.09 -8.95
C PRO A 235 -28.36 21.63 -7.69
N ILE A 236 -28.21 22.48 -6.67
CA ILE A 236 -27.57 22.10 -5.39
C ILE A 236 -28.42 21.05 -4.66
N THR A 237 -29.73 21.27 -4.55
CA THR A 237 -30.66 20.34 -3.92
C THR A 237 -30.69 18.99 -4.66
N ARG A 238 -30.68 19.01 -6.00
CA ARG A 238 -30.60 17.79 -6.82
C ARG A 238 -29.30 17.02 -6.61
N SER A 239 -28.17 17.71 -6.43
CA SER A 239 -26.88 17.07 -6.18
C SER A 239 -26.84 16.37 -4.81
N VAL A 240 -27.42 16.99 -3.78
CA VAL A 240 -27.55 16.39 -2.44
C VAL A 240 -28.46 15.15 -2.47
N VAL A 241 -29.59 15.23 -3.19
CA VAL A 241 -30.48 14.08 -3.38
C VAL A 241 -29.77 12.94 -4.14
N ALA A 242 -28.98 13.25 -5.17
CA ALA A 242 -28.21 12.26 -5.91
C ALA A 242 -27.15 11.55 -5.06
N ILE A 243 -26.47 12.28 -4.16
CA ILE A 243 -25.51 11.70 -3.21
C ILE A 243 -26.21 10.74 -2.24
N ASN A 244 -27.38 11.12 -1.71
CA ASN A 244 -28.18 10.25 -0.84
C ASN A 244 -28.67 8.99 -1.56
N GLN A 245 -29.09 9.12 -2.82
CA GLN A 245 -29.51 7.98 -3.65
C GLN A 245 -28.35 6.99 -3.84
N MET A 246 -27.16 7.50 -4.15
CA MET A 246 -25.95 6.70 -4.36
C MET A 246 -25.49 6.00 -3.07
N ALA A 247 -25.58 6.67 -1.92
CA ALA A 247 -25.31 6.08 -0.62
C ALA A 247 -26.28 4.94 -0.26
N SER A 248 -27.56 5.10 -0.62
CA SER A 248 -28.58 4.05 -0.44
C SER A 248 -28.31 2.82 -1.33
N GLU A 249 -27.94 3.04 -2.58
CA GLU A 249 -27.58 1.95 -3.52
C GLU A 249 -26.32 1.20 -3.08
N LEU A 250 -25.28 1.92 -2.63
CA LEU A 250 -24.08 1.31 -2.05
C LEU A 250 -24.41 0.50 -0.78
N THR A 251 -25.29 1.01 0.07
CA THR A 251 -25.74 0.28 1.27
C THR A 251 -26.50 -1.00 0.90
N GLY A 252 -27.36 -0.95 -0.12
CA GLY A 252 -28.07 -2.11 -0.67
C GLY A 252 -27.14 -3.17 -1.27
N LEU A 253 -26.06 -2.75 -1.94
CA LEU A 253 -25.01 -3.65 -2.43
C LEU A 253 -24.25 -4.32 -1.28
N PHE A 254 -23.91 -3.57 -0.22
CA PHE A 254 -23.21 -4.11 0.95
C PHE A 254 -24.06 -5.08 1.77
N THR A 255 -25.36 -4.84 1.95
CA THR A 255 -26.27 -5.80 2.60
C THR A 255 -26.50 -7.05 1.76
N SER A 256 -26.60 -6.91 0.44
CA SER A 256 -26.73 -8.05 -0.49
C SER A 256 -25.46 -8.91 -0.56
N ALA A 257 -24.28 -8.29 -0.43
CA ALA A 257 -22.99 -8.99 -0.42
C ALA A 257 -22.68 -9.70 0.93
N ARG A 258 -23.19 -9.21 2.06
CA ARG A 258 -22.91 -9.78 3.40
C ARG A 258 -23.41 -11.21 3.60
N GLY A 259 -24.51 -11.60 2.97
CA GLY A 259 -25.07 -12.96 3.09
C GLY A 259 -24.13 -14.06 2.58
N PRO A 260 -23.66 -14.00 1.32
CA PRO A 260 -22.71 -14.96 0.75
C PRO A 260 -21.35 -15.02 1.46
N PHE A 261 -20.84 -13.89 1.96
CA PHE A 261 -19.54 -13.86 2.65
C PHE A 261 -19.60 -14.59 4.00
N ARG A 262 -20.66 -14.40 4.80
CA ARG A 262 -20.80 -15.07 6.10
C ARG A 262 -20.94 -16.60 5.94
N SER A 263 -21.69 -17.05 4.95
CA SER A 263 -21.84 -18.50 4.68
C SER A 263 -20.54 -19.13 4.17
N THR A 264 -19.79 -18.40 3.33
CA THR A 264 -18.49 -18.86 2.82
C THR A 264 -17.45 -18.98 3.93
N VAL A 265 -17.36 -17.99 4.83
CA VAL A 265 -16.43 -18.05 5.97
C VAL A 265 -16.77 -19.22 6.89
N ILE A 266 -18.06 -19.47 7.17
CA ILE A 266 -18.49 -20.63 7.98
C ILE A 266 -18.14 -21.95 7.28
N ALA A 267 -18.36 -22.05 5.97
CA ALA A 267 -18.05 -23.26 5.20
C ALA A 267 -16.54 -23.54 5.13
N VAL A 268 -15.71 -22.52 4.93
CA VAL A 268 -14.25 -22.62 4.91
C VAL A 268 -13.72 -23.03 6.28
N ASP A 269 -14.25 -22.46 7.35
CA ASP A 269 -13.88 -22.79 8.74
C ASP A 269 -14.28 -24.23 9.12
N GLN A 270 -15.42 -24.72 8.65
CA GLN A 270 -15.82 -26.13 8.79
C GLN A 270 -14.90 -27.08 8.01
N LEU A 271 -14.54 -26.74 6.77
CA LEU A 271 -13.62 -27.53 5.97
C LEU A 271 -12.22 -27.58 6.60
N ALA A 272 -11.71 -26.42 7.06
CA ALA A 272 -10.43 -26.33 7.74
C ALA A 272 -10.38 -27.21 9.00
N ARG A 273 -11.44 -27.20 9.81
CA ARG A 273 -11.55 -28.09 10.99
C ARG A 273 -11.61 -29.57 10.62
N LEU A 274 -12.34 -29.94 9.57
CA LEU A 274 -12.40 -31.33 9.10
C LEU A 274 -11.04 -31.82 8.60
N LEU A 275 -10.31 -31.00 7.84
CA LEU A 275 -8.97 -31.32 7.35
C LEU A 275 -7.95 -31.39 8.49
N ASN A 276 -8.03 -30.50 9.48
CA ASN A 276 -7.16 -30.49 10.66
C ASN A 276 -7.44 -31.68 11.61
N THR A 277 -8.70 -32.09 11.73
CA THR A 277 -9.06 -33.25 12.57
C THR A 277 -8.61 -34.56 11.92
N ASN A 278 -8.63 -34.62 10.58
CA ASN A 278 -8.28 -35.81 9.81
C ASN A 278 -6.87 -35.78 9.21
N THR A 279 -5.98 -34.91 9.70
CA THR A 279 -4.62 -34.73 9.14
C THR A 279 -3.81 -36.04 9.09
N LYS A 280 -4.00 -36.92 10.07
CA LYS A 280 -3.34 -38.25 10.07
C LYS A 280 -3.81 -39.13 8.91
N THR A 281 -5.10 -39.06 8.55
CA THR A 281 -5.67 -39.79 7.42
C THR A 281 -5.24 -39.14 6.10
N LEU A 282 -5.24 -37.80 6.05
CA LEU A 282 -4.79 -37.05 4.88
C LEU A 282 -3.32 -37.33 4.55
N ASN A 283 -2.44 -37.28 5.56
CA ASN A 283 -1.02 -37.60 5.38
C ASN A 283 -0.83 -39.04 4.93
N LYS A 284 -1.56 -40.02 5.49
CA LYS A 284 -1.51 -41.41 5.01
C LYS A 284 -1.91 -41.53 3.54
N VAL A 285 -2.97 -40.82 3.12
CA VAL A 285 -3.40 -40.83 1.71
C VAL A 285 -2.33 -40.20 0.83
N LEU A 286 -1.80 -39.03 1.21
CA LEU A 286 -0.75 -38.33 0.47
C LEU A 286 0.56 -39.13 0.40
N ASP A 287 0.96 -39.80 1.48
CA ASP A 287 2.14 -40.65 1.52
C ASP A 287 1.97 -41.92 0.66
N SER A 288 0.75 -42.45 0.56
CA SER A 288 0.43 -43.62 -0.29
C SER A 288 0.20 -43.27 -1.77
N LEU A 289 0.05 -41.98 -2.07
CA LEU A 289 -0.33 -41.48 -3.40
C LEU A 289 0.75 -41.73 -4.46
N PRO A 290 2.06 -41.55 -4.19
CA PRO A 290 3.13 -41.87 -5.14
C PRO A 290 3.14 -43.35 -5.53
N ASP A 291 2.96 -44.27 -4.56
CA ASP A 291 2.94 -45.70 -4.83
C ASP A 291 1.73 -46.11 -5.68
N ALA A 292 0.56 -45.53 -5.40
CA ALA A 292 -0.64 -45.73 -6.22
C ALA A 292 -0.44 -45.20 -7.66
N TYR A 293 0.21 -44.04 -7.82
CA TYR A 293 0.56 -43.49 -9.12
C TYR A 293 1.57 -44.36 -9.88
N GLN A 294 2.56 -44.93 -9.19
CA GLN A 294 3.50 -45.88 -9.81
C GLN A 294 2.82 -47.17 -10.27
N VAL A 295 1.80 -47.64 -9.56
CA VAL A 295 0.99 -48.77 -10.02
C VAL A 295 0.16 -48.38 -11.25
N LEU A 296 -0.49 -47.22 -11.23
CA LEU A 296 -1.25 -46.70 -12.37
C LEU A 296 -0.37 -46.48 -13.61
N ASP A 297 0.81 -45.89 -13.45
CA ASP A 297 1.80 -45.67 -14.51
C ASP A 297 2.26 -47.00 -15.13
N ARG A 298 2.54 -48.01 -14.31
CA ARG A 298 2.92 -49.35 -14.77
C ARG A 298 1.82 -50.07 -15.54
N VAL A 299 0.56 -49.75 -15.27
CA VAL A 299 -0.59 -50.30 -16.01
C VAL A 299 -0.86 -49.48 -17.29
N ALA A 300 -0.49 -48.20 -17.31
CA ALA A 300 -0.53 -47.32 -18.48
C ALA A 300 0.72 -47.39 -19.38
N SER A 301 1.81 -48.05 -18.94
CA SER A 301 3.09 -48.10 -19.66
C SER A 301 3.06 -48.87 -20.98
N HIS A 302 1.93 -49.51 -21.32
CA HIS A 302 1.76 -50.31 -22.52
C HIS A 302 1.07 -49.54 -23.67
N GLY A 303 0.82 -48.23 -23.51
CA GLY A 303 0.26 -47.34 -24.55
C GLY A 303 -0.89 -46.50 -24.04
N ASN A 304 -1.70 -45.95 -24.94
CA ASN A 304 -2.81 -45.01 -24.62
C ASN A 304 -4.06 -45.72 -24.05
N PHE A 305 -3.91 -46.94 -23.52
CA PHE A 305 -4.99 -47.78 -23.05
C PHE A 305 -4.54 -48.59 -21.82
N PHE A 306 -5.47 -48.81 -20.89
CA PHE A 306 -5.23 -49.66 -19.74
C PHE A 306 -5.50 -51.13 -20.10
N ASN A 307 -4.59 -52.05 -19.76
CA ASN A 307 -4.74 -53.49 -19.98
C ASN A 307 -5.64 -54.19 -18.94
N PHE A 308 -6.72 -53.54 -18.51
CA PHE A 308 -7.72 -54.14 -17.63
C PHE A 308 -9.13 -53.68 -18.01
N TYR A 309 -10.11 -54.56 -17.81
CA TYR A 309 -11.51 -54.26 -18.03
C TYR A 309 -12.20 -54.01 -16.69
N LEU A 310 -12.72 -52.80 -16.50
CA LEU A 310 -13.47 -52.42 -15.31
C LEU A 310 -14.91 -52.94 -15.43
N CYS A 311 -15.14 -54.19 -15.03
CA CYS A 311 -16.44 -54.85 -15.26
C CYS A 311 -17.53 -54.47 -14.26
N ALA A 312 -17.16 -54.17 -13.02
CA ALA A 312 -18.10 -53.69 -12.02
C ALA A 312 -17.39 -52.82 -10.97
N VAL A 313 -18.04 -51.75 -10.53
CA VAL A 313 -17.58 -50.92 -9.42
C VAL A 313 -18.68 -50.79 -8.38
N GLN A 314 -18.29 -50.98 -7.12
CA GLN A 314 -19.11 -50.71 -5.96
C GLN A 314 -18.30 -49.91 -4.95
N VAL A 315 -18.80 -48.74 -4.56
CA VAL A 315 -18.13 -47.88 -3.60
C VAL A 315 -18.76 -48.08 -2.23
N MET A 316 -17.92 -48.22 -1.20
CA MET A 316 -18.36 -48.25 0.18
C MET A 316 -17.99 -46.92 0.83
N VAL A 317 -18.99 -46.19 1.30
CA VAL A 317 -18.81 -44.92 1.99
C VAL A 317 -19.26 -45.06 3.45
N THR A 318 -18.62 -44.33 4.35
CA THR A 318 -19.03 -44.33 5.76
C THR A 318 -20.12 -43.30 5.96
N GLY A 319 -21.33 -43.74 6.31
CA GLY A 319 -22.47 -42.86 6.55
C GLY A 319 -22.43 -42.19 7.92
N PRO A 320 -23.34 -41.21 8.16
CA PRO A 320 -23.46 -40.55 9.46
C PRO A 320 -23.73 -41.60 10.56
N GLY A 321 -22.84 -41.69 11.55
CA GLY A 321 -22.91 -42.70 12.62
C GLY A 321 -22.01 -43.93 12.43
N GLY A 322 -21.07 -43.91 11.48
CA GLY A 322 -20.03 -44.95 11.35
C GLY A 322 -20.49 -46.25 10.69
N ARG A 323 -21.72 -46.29 10.15
CA ARG A 323 -22.25 -47.46 9.44
C ARG A 323 -21.83 -47.41 7.95
N PRO A 324 -21.29 -48.49 7.39
CA PRO A 324 -20.91 -48.53 5.98
C PRO A 324 -22.15 -48.57 5.09
N ILE A 325 -22.25 -47.64 4.15
CA ILE A 325 -23.26 -47.58 3.08
C ILE A 325 -22.57 -48.02 1.79
N LYS A 326 -23.14 -49.03 1.12
CA LYS A 326 -22.65 -49.48 -0.19
C LYS A 326 -23.48 -48.83 -1.29
N THR A 327 -22.83 -48.28 -2.30
CA THR A 327 -23.52 -47.78 -3.50
C THR A 327 -24.07 -48.95 -4.33
N PRO A 328 -25.04 -48.70 -5.23
CA PRO A 328 -25.40 -49.66 -6.26
C PRO A 328 -24.16 -50.07 -7.08
N VAL A 329 -24.11 -51.33 -7.49
CA VAL A 329 -23.03 -51.85 -8.33
C VAL A 329 -23.22 -51.30 -9.75
N VAL A 330 -22.28 -50.50 -10.22
CA VAL A 330 -22.25 -50.02 -11.61
C VAL A 330 -21.51 -51.08 -12.42
N ARG A 331 -22.21 -51.76 -13.33
CA ARG A 331 -21.62 -52.77 -14.23
C ARG A 331 -21.32 -52.16 -15.59
N SER A 332 -20.18 -52.51 -16.15
CA SER A 332 -19.81 -52.14 -17.52
C SER A 332 -20.54 -53.03 -18.52
N GLN A 333 -21.05 -52.43 -19.58
CA GLN A 333 -21.81 -53.13 -20.64
C GLN A 333 -20.93 -53.62 -21.81
N VAL A 334 -19.61 -53.58 -21.65
CA VAL A 334 -18.67 -54.05 -22.68
C VAL A 334 -18.77 -55.58 -22.79
N GLU A 335 -18.77 -56.14 -24.01
CA GLU A 335 -18.91 -57.59 -24.26
C GLU A 335 -17.94 -58.47 -23.45
N ARG A 336 -16.75 -57.94 -23.13
CA ARG A 336 -15.74 -58.64 -22.31
C ARG A 336 -16.07 -58.71 -20.81
N CYS A 337 -17.13 -58.03 -20.35
CA CYS A 337 -17.57 -57.94 -18.95
C CYS A 337 -18.98 -58.53 -18.71
N ASN A 338 -19.60 -59.08 -19.76
CA ASN A 338 -20.85 -59.83 -19.68
C ASN A 338 -20.61 -61.31 -19.42
#